data_AF-A0A9D4R515-F1
#
_entry.id   AF-A0A9D4R515-F1
#
_cell.length_a   1.000
_cell.length_b   1.000
_cell.length_c   1.000
_cell.angle_alpha   90.00
_cell.angle_beta   90.00
_cell.angle_gamma   90.00
#
_symmetry.space_group_name_H-M   'P 1'
#
loop_
_entity.id
_entity.type
_entity.pdbx_description
1 polymer ?
#
loop_
_entity_poly.entity_id
_entity_poly.type
_entity_poly.pdbx_seq_one_letter_code
_entity_poly.pdbx_strand_id
1 'polypeptide(L)' 'MASSGSDMSFWIGFFKEAGIPAGDAANYAVTFSDNRITRSMLLDLNKEYLNDMGITILGDVIAILKHSKTVFNQVPE' A
#
# COMPACT_ATOMS: atom_id res chain seq x y z
N MET A 1 21.31 -2.11 -13.25
CA MET A 1 20.30 -3.10 -12.81
C MET A 1 20.29 -3.14 -11.29
N ALA A 2 19.42 -2.37 -10.63
CA ALA A 2 19.01 -2.57 -9.22
C ALA A 2 18.12 -1.41 -8.79
N SER A 3 16.80 -1.60 -8.79
CA SER A 3 15.90 -0.78 -7.96
C SER A 3 14.67 -1.55 -7.46
N SER A 4 14.30 -2.68 -8.07
CA SER A 4 13.04 -3.37 -7.72
C SER A 4 12.99 -4.14 -6.38
N GLY A 5 14.05 -4.13 -5.57
CA GLY A 5 14.07 -4.84 -4.27
C GLY A 5 13.66 -3.98 -3.06
N SER A 6 13.82 -2.66 -3.14
CA SER A 6 13.55 -1.73 -2.05
C SER A 6 12.06 -1.47 -1.85
N ASP A 7 11.29 -1.43 -2.94
CA ASP A 7 9.87 -1.06 -2.91
C ASP A 7 9.01 -2.14 -2.28
N MET A 8 9.32 -3.42 -2.54
CA MET A 8 8.57 -4.55 -1.98
C MET A 8 8.62 -4.57 -0.44
N SER A 9 9.80 -4.34 0.13
CA SER A 9 9.99 -4.34 1.58
C SER A 9 9.26 -3.18 2.24
N PHE A 10 9.23 -2.02 1.57
CA PHE A 10 8.45 -0.86 1.99
C PHE A 10 6.95 -1.17 2.01
N TRP A 11 6.41 -1.73 0.93
CA TRP A 11 4.98 -2.05 0.83
C TRP A 11 4.54 -3.08 1.87
N ILE A 12 5.34 -4.13 2.10
CA ILE A 12 5.06 -5.11 3.17
C ILE A 12 5.00 -4.40 4.54
N GLY A 13 5.96 -3.52 4.83
CA GLY A 13 5.98 -2.73 6.06
C GLY A 13 4.74 -1.85 6.19
N PHE A 14 4.43 -1.09 5.15
CA PHE A 14 3.25 -0.23 5.04
C PHE A 14 1.95 -0.97 5.38
N PHE A 15 1.71 -2.13 4.76
CA PHE A 15 0.48 -2.89 5.02
C PHE A 15 0.46 -3.47 6.44
N LYS A 16 1.59 -3.95 6.95
CA LYS A 16 1.68 -4.43 8.33
C LYS A 16 1.42 -3.32 9.35
N GLU A 17 1.97 -2.12 9.13
CA GLU A 17 1.74 -0.95 9.98
C GLU A 17 0.31 -0.41 9.86
N ALA A 18 -0.33 -0.57 8.70
CA ALA A 18 -1.76 -0.31 8.54
C ALA A 18 -2.65 -1.27 9.35
N GLY A 19 -2.10 -2.40 9.81
CA GLY A 19 -2.82 -3.43 10.57
C GLY A 19 -3.23 -4.65 9.75
N ILE A 20 -2.68 -4.81 8.55
CA ILE A 20 -2.96 -5.95 7.67
C ILE A 20 -2.08 -7.15 8.07
N PRO A 21 -2.64 -8.36 8.17
CA PRO A 21 -1.88 -9.57 8.49
C PRO A 21 -0.75 -9.81 7.49
N ALA A 22 0.35 -10.41 7.95
CA ALA A 22 1.57 -10.58 7.16
C ALA A 22 1.39 -11.37 5.84
N GLY A 23 0.42 -12.31 5.81
CA GLY A 23 0.08 -13.05 4.59
C GLY A 23 -0.50 -12.15 3.51
N ASP A 24 -1.54 -11.39 3.85
CA ASP A 24 -2.19 -10.45 2.93
C ASP A 24 -1.31 -9.25 2.60
N ALA A 25 -0.53 -8.74 3.56
CA ALA A 25 0.43 -7.67 3.35
C ALA A 25 1.45 -8.00 2.25
N ALA A 26 1.96 -9.24 2.20
CA ALA A 26 2.87 -9.68 1.15
C ALA A 26 2.17 -9.71 -0.22
N ASN A 27 0.94 -10.23 -0.29
CA ASN A 27 0.15 -10.26 -1.52
C ASN A 27 -0.13 -8.83 -2.03
N TYR A 28 -0.58 -7.93 -1.16
CA TYR A 28 -0.88 -6.55 -1.52
C TYR A 28 0.38 -5.78 -1.94
N ALA A 29 1.53 -6.06 -1.33
CA ALA A 29 2.81 -5.50 -1.73
C ALA A 29 3.21 -5.93 -3.16
N VAL A 30 2.96 -7.18 -3.54
CA VAL A 30 3.15 -7.63 -4.92
C VAL A 30 2.22 -6.85 -5.84
N THR A 31 0.92 -6.80 -5.51
CA THR A 31 -0.09 -6.10 -6.31
C THR A 31 0.28 -4.63 -6.52
N PHE A 32 0.67 -3.91 -5.47
CA PHE A 32 1.06 -2.50 -5.58
C PHE A 32 2.32 -2.32 -6.43
N SER A 33 3.28 -3.24 -6.31
CA SER A 33 4.51 -3.20 -7.10
C SER A 33 4.25 -3.50 -8.58
N ASP A 34 3.38 -4.48 -8.87
CA ASP A 34 2.98 -4.86 -10.24
C ASP A 34 2.21 -3.73 -10.93
N ASN A 35 1.30 -3.08 -10.19
CA ASN A 35 0.57 -1.90 -10.65
C ASN A 35 1.40 -0.61 -10.64
N ARG A 36 2.70 -0.70 -10.32
CA ARG A 36 3.65 0.44 -10.26
C ARG A 36 3.15 1.60 -9.39
N ILE A 37 2.41 1.28 -8.33
CA ILE A 37 1.96 2.27 -7.36
C ILE A 37 3.19 2.84 -6.67
N THR A 38 3.23 4.15 -6.53
CA THR A 38 4.32 4.88 -5.87
C THR A 38 3.80 5.61 -4.64
N ARG A 39 4.70 5.96 -3.72
CA ARG A 39 4.38 6.68 -2.47
C ARG A 39 3.63 7.99 -2.70
N SER A 40 3.91 8.69 -3.80
CA SER A 40 3.21 9.92 -4.18
C SER A 40 1.76 9.69 -4.57
N MET A 41 1.41 8.50 -5.08
CA MET A 41 0.06 8.14 -5.52
C MET A 41 -0.81 7.61 -4.37
N LEU A 42 -0.26 7.47 -3.15
CA LEU A 42 -1.00 6.97 -1.99
C LEU A 42 -2.22 7.83 -1.63
N LEU A 43 -2.17 9.14 -1.92
CA LEU A 43 -3.29 10.07 -1.72
C LEU A 43 -4.35 9.98 -2.83
N ASP A 44 -3.96 9.54 -4.03
CA ASP A 44 -4.85 9.33 -5.17
C ASP A 44 -5.60 7.99 -5.08
N LEU A 45 -5.14 7.08 -4.21
CA LEU A 45 -5.83 5.82 -3.96
C LEU A 45 -7.22 6.06 -3.38
N ASN A 46 -8.19 5.34 -3.91
CA ASN A 46 -9.57 5.34 -3.46
C ASN A 46 -10.07 3.90 -3.35
N LYS A 47 -11.30 3.75 -2.82
CA LYS A 47 -11.93 2.43 -2.69
C LYS A 47 -12.03 1.69 -4.02
N GLU A 48 -12.26 2.41 -5.12
CA GLU A 48 -12.46 1.80 -6.44
C GLU A 48 -11.15 1.23 -6.98
N TYR A 49 -10.04 1.96 -6.91
CA TYR A 49 -8.71 1.47 -7.28
C TYR A 49 -8.28 0.28 -6.43
N LEU A 50 -8.54 0.33 -5.12
CA LEU A 50 -8.26 -0.81 -4.24
C LEU A 50 -9.09 -2.04 -4.64
N ASN A 51 -10.37 -1.83 -4.97
CA ASN A 51 -11.25 -2.91 -5.41
C ASN A 51 -10.81 -3.52 -6.76
N ASP A 52 -10.41 -2.67 -7.72
CA ASP A 52 -9.89 -3.07 -9.03
C ASP A 52 -8.59 -3.88 -8.91
N MET A 53 -7.74 -3.52 -7.94
CA MET A 53 -6.55 -4.29 -7.56
C MET A 53 -6.84 -5.60 -6.81
N GLY A 54 -8.11 -5.91 -6.52
CA GLY A 54 -8.53 -7.10 -5.78
C GLY A 54 -8.55 -6.96 -4.25
N ILE A 55 -8.29 -5.75 -3.72
CA ILE A 55 -8.39 -5.44 -2.30
C ILE A 55 -9.83 -5.05 -2.00
N THR A 56 -10.65 -6.06 -1.71
CA THR A 56 -12.11 -5.90 -1.52
C THR A 56 -12.54 -5.95 -0.06
N ILE A 57 -11.66 -6.38 0.84
CA ILE A 57 -11.93 -6.47 2.28
C ILE A 57 -12.08 -5.06 2.85
N LEU A 58 -13.27 -4.75 3.38
CA LEU A 58 -13.59 -3.40 3.85
C LEU A 58 -12.62 -2.90 4.94
N GLY A 59 -12.22 -3.79 5.86
CA GLY A 59 -11.27 -3.47 6.92
C GLY A 59 -9.92 -3.03 6.36
N ASP A 60 -9.39 -3.79 5.40
CA ASP A 60 -8.11 -3.51 4.75
C ASP A 60 -8.17 -2.24 3.91
N VAL A 61 -9.25 -2.04 3.16
CA VAL A 61 -9.48 -0.80 2.40
C VAL A 61 -9.44 0.43 3.31
N ILE A 62 -10.13 0.38 4.46
CA ILE A 62 -10.14 1.49 5.41
C ILE A 62 -8.76 1.67 6.05
N ALA A 63 -8.11 0.57 6.43
CA ALA A 63 -6.76 0.59 7.02
C ALA A 63 -5.73 1.22 6.08
N ILE A 64 -5.72 0.82 4.80
CA ILE A 64 -4.84 1.36 3.76
C ILE A 64 -5.09 2.84 3.56
N LEU A 65 -6.34 3.24 3.30
CA LEU A 65 -6.67 4.66 3.05
C LEU A 65 -6.33 5.55 4.26
N LYS A 66 -6.50 5.05 5.49
CA LYS A 66 -6.13 5.76 6.70
C LYS A 66 -4.62 5.88 6.84
N HIS A 67 -3.89 4.77 6.63
CA HIS A 67 -2.44 4.74 6.76
C HIS A 67 -1.74 5.55 5.66
N SER A 68 -2.24 5.53 4.42
CA SER A 68 -1.78 6.38 3.32
C SER A 68 -1.67 7.86 3.71
N LYS A 69 -2.72 8.39 4.37
CA LYS A 69 -2.73 9.78 4.85
C LYS A 69 -1.69 10.04 5.93
N THR A 70 -1.52 9.10 6.85
CA THR A 70 -0.51 9.19 7.91
C THR A 70 0.91 9.18 7.35
N VAL A 71 1.22 8.25 6.45
CA VAL A 71 2.56 8.12 5.84
C VAL A 71 2.90 9.33 5.00
N PHE A 72 1.96 9.85 4.21
CA PHE A 72 2.16 11.09 3.46
C PHE A 72 2.46 12.28 4.38
N ASN A 73 1.73 12.42 5.50
CA ASN A 73 1.94 13.51 6.46
C ASN A 73 3.22 13.35 7.31
N GLN A 74 3.91 12.21 7.22
CA GLN A 74 5.16 11.95 7.93
C GLN A 74 6.42 12.22 7.10
N VAL A 75 6.28 12.60 5.82
CA VAL A 75 7.40 13.05 5.01
C VAL A 75 7.52 14.57 5.17
N PRO A 76 8.41 15.10 6.04
CA PRO A 76 8.82 16.49 5.94
C PRO A 76 9.55 16.67 4.60
N GLU A 77 9.22 17.75 3.89
CA GLU A 77 9.85 18.18 2.64
C GLU A 77 11.39 18.24 2.74
#